data_AF-A0ABD6XUX5-F1
#
_entry.id   AF-A0ABD6XUX5-F1
#
_cell.length_a   1.000
_cell.length_b   1.000
_cell.length_c   1.000
_cell.angle_alpha   90.00
_cell.angle_beta   90.00
_cell.angle_gamma   90.00
#
_symmetry.space_group_name_H-M   'P 1'
#
loop_
_entity.id
_entity.type
_entity.pdbx_description
1 polymer ?
#
loop_
_entity_poly.entity_id
_entity_poly.type
_entity_poly.pdbx_seq_one_letter_code
_entity_poly.pdbx_strand_id
1 'polypeptide(L)'
;MNYFRIGSLAGVLLLCGCQAPTPDQARLQQPVFQGQSTRTVPQLSDCIYRGWSTTSVIARDNTTHTQPNGSEISVFTWEDSIFADVSPRRKGSDVKYFTTFRMAPQVMADRQAIVERCL
;
A
#
# COMPACT_ATOMS: atom_id res chain seq x y z
N MET A 1 -7.79 44.51 44.91
CA MET A 1 -6.68 43.98 44.10
C MET A 1 -7.08 42.63 43.53
N ASN A 2 -6.99 42.52 42.21
CA ASN A 2 -6.99 41.29 41.40
C ASN A 2 -6.02 40.24 42.02
N TYR A 3 -6.10 38.92 41.79
CA TYR A 3 -5.98 38.25 40.49
C TYR A 3 -6.36 36.76 40.59
N PHE A 4 -6.95 36.30 39.48
CA PHE A 4 -6.76 35.00 38.81
C PHE A 4 -7.38 33.71 39.37
N ARG A 5 -8.48 33.32 38.70
CA ARG A 5 -8.86 31.94 38.45
C ARG A 5 -7.72 31.21 37.75
N ILE A 6 -7.21 30.14 38.34
CA ILE A 6 -6.39 29.16 37.63
C ILE A 6 -7.32 28.00 37.30
N GLY A 7 -7.94 28.08 36.12
CA GLY A 7 -8.59 26.94 35.51
C GLY A 7 -7.54 25.93 35.10
N SER A 8 -7.59 24.72 35.65
CA SER A 8 -6.79 23.59 35.19
C SER A 8 -7.24 23.17 33.79
N LEU A 9 -6.67 23.82 32.77
CA LEU A 9 -6.65 23.39 31.38
C LEU A 9 -5.21 22.98 31.06
N ALA A 10 -4.87 21.74 31.40
CA ALA A 10 -3.67 21.06 30.92
C ALA A 10 -4.14 19.61 30.70
N GLY A 11 -4.46 19.18 29.49
CA GLY A 11 -3.62 19.23 28.31
C GLY A 11 -3.43 17.76 27.94
N VAL A 12 -4.41 17.18 27.24
CA VAL A 12 -4.29 15.81 26.73
C VAL A 12 -3.25 15.85 25.63
N LEU A 13 -2.00 15.57 25.99
CA LEU A 13 -0.93 15.29 25.06
C LEU A 13 -1.31 13.99 24.34
N LEU A 14 -1.96 14.14 23.18
CA LEU A 14 -2.12 13.06 22.21
C LEU A 14 -0.71 12.66 21.77
N LEU A 15 -0.21 11.57 22.36
CA LEU A 15 0.99 10.87 21.92
C LEU A 15 0.71 10.27 20.53
N CYS A 16 0.78 11.09 19.48
CA CYS A 16 0.82 10.61 18.11
C CYS A 16 2.20 9.99 17.88
N GLY A 17 2.36 8.72 18.25
CA GLY A 17 3.54 7.95 17.86
C GLY A 17 3.66 7.93 16.34
N CYS A 18 4.87 8.14 15.82
CA CYS A 18 5.20 8.00 14.41
C CYS A 18 5.22 6.52 13.98
N GLN A 19 4.12 5.80 14.21
CA GLN A 19 3.95 4.45 13.67
C GLN A 19 3.63 4.55 12.18
N ALA A 20 4.28 3.71 11.37
CA ALA A 20 3.91 3.60 9.96
C ALA A 20 2.43 3.20 9.87
N PRO A 21 1.66 3.76 8.91
CA PRO A 21 0.26 3.40 8.74
C PRO A 21 0.11 1.90 8.48
N THR A 22 -1.00 1.30 8.91
CA THR A 22 -1.37 -0.06 8.47
C THR A 22 -1.85 -0.03 7.00
N PRO A 23 -1.92 -1.18 6.30
CA PRO A 23 -2.50 -1.23 4.95
C PRO A 23 -3.90 -0.62 4.88
N ASP A 24 -4.76 -0.89 5.87
CA ASP A 24 -6.11 -0.32 5.93
C ASP A 24 -6.09 1.20 6.10
N GLN A 25 -5.15 1.74 6.88
CA GLN A 25 -4.97 3.19 6.99
C GLN A 25 -4.44 3.80 5.69
N ALA A 26 -3.54 3.11 4.98
CA ALA A 26 -3.02 3.57 3.70
C ALA A 26 -4.10 3.60 2.60
N ARG A 27 -5.07 2.68 2.63
CA ARG A 27 -6.23 2.68 1.71
C ARG A 27 -7.14 3.89 1.85
N LEU A 28 -7.12 4.58 2.99
CA LEU A 28 -7.85 5.83 3.22
C LEU A 28 -7.19 7.03 2.55
N GLN A 29 -5.94 6.89 2.11
CA GLN A 29 -5.18 7.93 1.41
C GLN A 29 -5.23 7.71 -0.10
N GLN A 30 -4.74 8.69 -0.86
CA GLN A 30 -4.59 8.52 -2.31
C GLN A 30 -3.54 7.44 -2.60
N PRO A 31 -3.80 6.50 -3.53
CA PRO A 31 -2.80 5.53 -3.94
C PRO A 31 -1.59 6.22 -4.57
N VAL A 32 -0.42 5.63 -4.39
CA VAL A 32 0.83 6.06 -5.02
C VAL A 32 0.70 5.98 -6.54
N PHE A 33 0.04 4.93 -7.03
CA PHE A 33 -0.29 4.76 -8.43
C PHE A 33 -1.66 4.08 -8.57
N GLN A 34 -2.41 4.44 -9.61
CA GLN A 34 -3.65 3.76 -9.98
C GLN A 34 -3.70 3.55 -11.49
N GLY A 35 -4.21 2.39 -11.90
CA GLY A 35 -4.24 1.98 -13.30
C GLY A 35 -5.39 1.04 -13.62
N GLN A 36 -5.57 0.77 -14.91
CA GLN A 36 -6.59 -0.14 -15.43
C GLN A 36 -5.93 -1.15 -16.35
N SER A 37 -6.35 -2.41 -16.29
CA SER A 37 -5.87 -3.48 -17.16
C SER A 37 -7.03 -4.17 -17.88
N THR A 38 -6.75 -4.73 -19.05
CA THR A 38 -7.68 -5.67 -19.70
C THR A 38 -7.64 -7.07 -19.08
N ARG A 39 -6.63 -7.37 -18.25
CA ARG A 39 -6.50 -8.64 -17.52
C ARG A 39 -7.58 -8.75 -16.45
N THR A 40 -8.05 -9.97 -16.17
CA THR A 40 -8.96 -10.23 -15.04
C THR A 40 -8.25 -10.04 -13.70
N VAL A 41 -9.00 -9.93 -12.60
CA VAL A 41 -8.42 -9.79 -11.24
C VAL A 41 -7.36 -10.88 -10.94
N PRO A 42 -7.62 -12.19 -11.17
CA PRO A 42 -6.59 -13.21 -10.96
C PRO A 42 -5.37 -13.07 -11.86
N GLN A 43 -5.56 -12.70 -13.13
CA GLN A 43 -4.47 -12.56 -14.11
C GLN A 43 -3.55 -11.37 -13.79
N LEU A 44 -4.13 -10.23 -13.42
CA LEU A 44 -3.35 -9.05 -13.02
C LEU A 44 -2.61 -9.32 -11.72
N SER A 45 -3.29 -9.91 -10.73
CA SER A 45 -2.67 -10.25 -9.44
C SER A 45 -1.51 -11.23 -9.58
N ASP A 46 -1.65 -12.28 -10.40
CA ASP A 46 -0.57 -13.24 -10.69
C ASP A 46 0.63 -12.58 -11.40
N CYS A 47 0.37 -11.66 -12.34
CA CYS A 47 1.44 -10.89 -13.00
C CYS A 47 2.26 -10.08 -11.99
N ILE A 48 1.57 -9.33 -11.11
CA ILE A 48 2.22 -8.50 -10.06
C ILE A 48 2.98 -9.40 -9.09
N TYR A 49 2.34 -10.48 -8.60
CA TYR A 49 2.94 -11.45 -7.69
C TYR A 49 4.26 -12.02 -8.25
N ARG A 50 4.25 -12.48 -9.51
CA ARG A 50 5.46 -13.00 -10.16
C ARG A 50 6.53 -11.93 -10.31
N GLY A 51 6.15 -10.73 -10.73
CA GLY A 51 7.08 -9.62 -10.89
C GLY A 51 7.79 -9.26 -9.58
N TRP A 52 7.03 -9.12 -8.49
CA TRP A 52 7.58 -8.83 -7.17
C TRP A 52 8.37 -10.00 -6.56
N SER A 53 7.96 -11.24 -6.83
CA SER A 53 8.67 -12.43 -6.33
C SER A 53 10.00 -12.72 -7.03
N THR A 54 10.23 -12.14 -8.21
CA THR A 54 11.40 -12.47 -9.06
C THR A 54 12.37 -11.31 -9.27
N THR A 55 11.94 -10.07 -9.00
CA THR A 55 12.82 -8.88 -9.08
C THR A 55 13.97 -8.97 -8.06
N SER A 56 15.18 -8.64 -8.52
CA SER A 56 16.43 -8.73 -7.75
C SER A 56 16.96 -7.36 -7.30
N VAL A 57 16.16 -6.29 -7.43
CA VAL A 57 16.69 -4.92 -7.44
C VAL A 57 17.46 -4.50 -6.18
N ILE A 58 17.20 -4.99 -4.96
CA ILE A 58 18.10 -4.72 -3.79
C ILE A 58 18.18 -5.88 -2.77
N ALA A 59 17.20 -6.77 -2.69
CA ALA A 59 17.29 -8.01 -1.93
C ALA A 59 16.15 -8.93 -2.36
N ARG A 60 16.32 -10.24 -2.21
CA ARG A 60 15.22 -11.19 -2.39
C ARG A 60 14.27 -11.03 -1.21
N ASP A 61 13.18 -10.32 -1.42
CA ASP A 61 12.05 -10.33 -0.50
C ASP A 61 11.21 -11.59 -0.77
N ASN A 62 11.11 -12.47 0.22
CA ASN A 62 10.32 -13.69 0.16
C ASN A 62 8.95 -13.55 0.83
N THR A 63 8.54 -12.33 1.21
CA THR A 63 7.25 -12.06 1.86
C THR A 63 6.12 -11.82 0.87
N THR A 64 6.40 -11.90 -0.44
CA THR A 64 5.37 -11.69 -1.46
C THR A 64 4.26 -12.74 -1.35
N HIS A 65 3.02 -12.28 -1.22
CA HIS A 65 1.84 -13.15 -1.12
C HIS A 65 0.58 -12.44 -1.61
N THR A 66 -0.52 -13.18 -1.70
CA THR A 66 -1.82 -12.65 -2.10
C THR A 66 -2.86 -12.89 -1.01
N GLN A 67 -3.74 -11.93 -0.81
CA GLN A 67 -4.89 -12.05 0.09
C GLN A 67 -6.18 -11.78 -0.69
N PRO A 68 -7.02 -12.80 -0.91
CA PRO A 68 -8.35 -12.61 -1.50
C PRO A 68 -9.29 -11.89 -0.53
N ASN A 69 -10.11 -10.98 -1.05
CA ASN A 69 -11.21 -10.34 -0.32
C ASN A 69 -12.44 -10.23 -1.25
N GLY A 70 -13.34 -11.21 -1.17
CA GLY A 70 -14.47 -11.30 -2.09
C GLY A 70 -14.01 -11.44 -3.54
N SER A 71 -14.35 -10.47 -4.39
CA SER A 71 -13.92 -10.42 -5.79
C SER A 71 -12.60 -9.68 -6.02
N GLU A 72 -12.02 -9.11 -4.97
CA GLU A 72 -10.76 -8.38 -5.00
C GLU A 72 -9.62 -9.28 -4.53
N ILE A 73 -8.40 -8.97 -4.99
CA ILE A 73 -7.18 -9.60 -4.52
C ILE A 73 -6.16 -8.51 -4.21
N SER A 74 -5.65 -8.51 -2.98
CA SER A 74 -4.49 -7.72 -2.61
C SER A 74 -3.24 -8.54 -2.83
N VAL A 75 -2.24 -7.97 -3.49
CA VAL A 75 -0.89 -8.53 -3.58
C VAL A 75 -0.01 -7.73 -2.62
N PHE A 76 0.74 -8.41 -1.76
CA PHE A 76 1.63 -7.79 -0.76
C PHE A 76 3.08 -8.18 -1.03
N THR A 77 4.02 -7.33 -0.60
CA THR A 77 5.48 -7.55 -0.56
C THR A 77 6.06 -6.65 0.54
N TRP A 78 7.26 -6.97 1.01
CA TRP A 78 7.95 -6.27 2.10
C TRP A 78 7.13 -6.21 3.38
N GLU A 79 6.77 -7.37 3.92
CA GLU A 79 6.03 -7.49 5.18
C GLU A 79 4.78 -6.59 5.18
N ASP A 80 4.02 -6.67 4.09
CA ASP A 80 2.78 -5.90 3.84
C ASP A 80 2.95 -4.39 3.70
N SER A 81 4.18 -3.90 3.69
CA SER A 81 4.46 -2.47 3.61
C SER A 81 4.30 -1.91 2.20
N ILE A 82 4.29 -2.77 1.19
CA ILE A 82 4.04 -2.42 -0.21
C ILE A 82 2.96 -3.36 -0.73
N PHE A 83 1.89 -2.80 -1.29
CA PHE A 83 0.77 -3.63 -1.74
C PHE A 83 0.01 -3.02 -2.91
N ALA A 84 -0.63 -3.90 -3.67
CA ALA A 84 -1.48 -3.57 -4.80
C ALA A 84 -2.84 -4.24 -4.62
N ASP A 85 -3.89 -3.43 -4.51
CA ASP A 85 -5.26 -3.92 -4.48
C ASP A 85 -5.80 -3.99 -5.91
N VAL A 86 -6.22 -5.18 -6.32
CA VAL A 86 -6.78 -5.44 -7.64
C VAL A 86 -8.26 -5.73 -7.51
N SER A 87 -9.09 -4.93 -8.18
CA SER A 87 -10.55 -5.01 -8.10
C SER A 87 -11.19 -5.20 -9.49
N PRO A 88 -12.37 -5.83 -9.58
CA PRO A 88 -13.01 -6.06 -10.86
C PRO A 88 -13.58 -4.77 -11.44
N ARG A 89 -13.53 -4.66 -12.77
CA ARG A 89 -14.26 -3.65 -13.56
C ARG A 89 -15.05 -4.35 -14.66
N ARG A 90 -15.96 -3.61 -15.31
CA ARG A 90 -16.80 -4.12 -16.41
C ARG A 90 -16.02 -4.87 -17.51
N LYS A 91 -14.78 -4.46 -17.80
CA LYS A 91 -13.86 -5.13 -18.73
C LYS A 91 -12.44 -5.12 -18.15
N GLY A 92 -12.03 -6.23 -17.53
CA GLY A 92 -10.71 -6.41 -16.94
C GLY A 92 -10.67 -6.12 -15.42
N SER A 93 -9.65 -5.40 -14.97
CA SER A 93 -9.46 -5.02 -13.56
C SER A 93 -8.92 -3.60 -13.38
N ASP A 94 -9.19 -3.01 -12.23
CA ASP A 94 -8.52 -1.81 -11.75
C ASP A 94 -7.44 -2.22 -10.74
N VAL A 95 -6.37 -1.44 -10.62
CA VAL A 95 -5.34 -1.62 -9.60
C VAL A 95 -5.05 -0.31 -8.90
N LYS A 96 -4.87 -0.38 -7.58
CA LYS A 96 -4.38 0.71 -6.74
C LYS A 96 -3.14 0.22 -5.99
N TYR A 97 -2.04 0.95 -6.14
CA TYR A 97 -0.75 0.64 -5.53
C TYR A 97 -0.49 1.59 -4.35
N PHE A 98 -0.12 1.01 -3.22
CA PHE A 98 0.06 1.70 -1.95
C PHE A 98 1.37 1.29 -1.27
N THR A 99 1.80 2.14 -0.35
CA THR A 99 3.01 1.93 0.45
C THR A 99 2.76 2.48 1.85
N THR A 100 3.03 1.72 2.90
CA THR A 100 2.97 2.21 4.29
C THR A 100 4.30 2.77 4.78
N PHE A 101 5.40 2.33 4.16
CA PHE A 101 6.74 2.80 4.42
C PHE A 101 7.49 3.04 3.10
N ARG A 102 8.51 3.90 3.13
CA ARG A 102 9.32 4.23 1.96
C ARG A 102 10.71 3.64 2.08
N MET A 103 11.04 2.71 1.18
CA MET A 103 12.40 2.22 0.99
C MET A 103 13.21 3.18 0.09
N ALA A 104 14.44 2.78 -0.24
CA ALA A 104 15.25 3.50 -1.22
C ALA A 104 14.46 3.78 -2.51
N PRO A 105 14.58 4.98 -3.11
CA PRO A 105 13.76 5.38 -4.26
C PRO A 105 13.78 4.39 -5.44
N GLN A 106 14.92 3.71 -5.65
CA GLN A 106 15.08 2.69 -6.69
C GLN A 106 14.17 1.47 -6.46
N VAL A 107 13.97 1.04 -5.21
CA VAL A 107 13.07 -0.06 -4.88
C VAL A 107 11.63 0.36 -5.14
N MET A 108 11.26 1.56 -4.69
CA MET A 108 9.91 2.09 -4.90
C MET A 108 9.59 2.21 -6.40
N ALA A 109 10.54 2.73 -7.18
CA ALA A 109 10.40 2.85 -8.64
C ALA A 109 10.28 1.48 -9.32
N ASP A 110 11.09 0.49 -8.95
CA ASP A 110 11.00 -0.86 -9.51
C ASP A 110 9.64 -1.52 -9.20
N ARG A 111 9.17 -1.43 -7.94
CA ARG A 111 7.90 -2.03 -7.52
C ARG A 111 6.71 -1.41 -8.24
N GLN A 112 6.69 -0.09 -8.40
CA GLN A 112 5.67 0.58 -9.21
C GLN A 112 5.78 0.21 -10.69
N ALA A 113 6.98 0.20 -11.27
CA ALA A 113 7.18 -0.16 -12.67
C ALA A 113 6.72 -1.60 -12.99
N ILE A 114 6.86 -2.54 -12.04
CA ILE A 114 6.29 -3.89 -12.18
C ILE A 114 4.77 -3.85 -12.31
N VAL A 115 4.08 -3.07 -11.48
CA VAL A 115 2.62 -2.91 -11.55
C VAL A 115 2.23 -2.31 -12.90
N GLU A 116 2.92 -1.26 -13.35
CA GLU A 116 2.65 -0.60 -14.64
C GLU A 116 2.83 -1.56 -15.83
N ARG A 117 3.88 -2.40 -15.83
CA ARG A 117 4.11 -3.40 -16.89
C ARG A 117 3.02 -4.48 -16.96
N CYS A 118 2.30 -4.70 -15.86
CA CYS A 118 1.22 -5.67 -15.79
C CYS A 118 -0.14 -5.11 -16.21
N LEU A 119 -0.25 -3.84 -16.60
CA LEU A 119 -1.49 -3.27 -17.12
C LEU A 119 -1.84 -3.77 -18.52
#